data_AF-A0A8T5P0R1-F1
#
_entry.id   AF-A0A8T5P0R1-F1
#
_cell.length_a   1.000
_cell.length_b   1.000
_cell.length_c   1.000
_cell.angle_alpha   90.00
_cell.angle_beta   90.00
_cell.angle_gamma   90.00
#
_symmetry.space_group_name_H-M   'P 1'
#
loop_
_entity.id
_entity.type
_entity.pdbx_description
1 polymer ?
#
loop_
_entity_poly.entity_id
_entity_poly.type
_entity_poly.pdbx_seq_one_letter_code
_entity_poly.pdbx_strand_id
1 'polypeptide(L)'
;MVKISEEEQKLLENGWIKTWLLFEVVAVKKEVAESALKEHIGKLKKEAAIKVIDENFTSIDLVEPAEHLKAQGITETWSQIVEIIVCAKDFEALMNMVVTYAPTAVEIMAPAKITLDMRSAQNALATVADMIHKFAAAGIGGMLISGK
;
A
#
# COMPACT_ATOMS: atom_id res chain seq x y z
N MET A 1 16.89 -9.17 18.16
CA MET A 1 15.67 -9.87 17.69
C MET A 1 14.49 -9.17 18.32
N VAL A 2 13.64 -8.52 17.51
CA VAL A 2 12.37 -7.96 18.00
C VAL A 2 11.49 -9.13 18.44
N LYS A 3 10.91 -9.08 19.63
CA LYS A 3 10.00 -10.12 20.12
C LYS A 3 8.71 -10.05 19.31
N ILE A 4 8.37 -11.14 18.63
CA ILE A 4 7.05 -11.33 18.01
C ILE A 4 6.00 -11.33 19.13
N SER A 5 4.90 -10.60 18.94
CA SER A 5 3.81 -10.58 19.93
C SER A 5 3.03 -11.89 19.90
N GLU A 6 2.40 -12.29 21.01
CA GLU A 6 1.57 -13.51 21.04
C GLU A 6 0.41 -13.46 20.04
N GLU A 7 -0.12 -12.26 19.76
CA GLU A 7 -1.16 -12.06 18.75
C GLU A 7 -0.62 -12.29 17.34
N GLU A 8 0.53 -11.69 17.01
CA GLU A 8 1.19 -11.88 15.71
C GLU A 8 1.49 -13.36 15.47
N GLN A 9 2.02 -14.06 16.48
CA GLN A 9 2.31 -15.49 16.37
C GLN A 9 1.04 -16.30 16.10
N LYS A 10 -0.07 -16.02 16.80
CA LYS A 10 -1.35 -16.69 16.56
C LYS A 10 -1.89 -16.44 15.16
N LEU A 11 -1.73 -15.23 14.61
CA LEU A 11 -2.16 -14.92 13.25
C LEU A 11 -1.36 -15.76 12.24
N LEU A 12 -0.04 -15.80 12.39
CA LEU A 12 0.85 -16.59 11.52
C LEU A 12 0.56 -18.10 11.59
N GLU A 13 0.33 -18.64 12.79
CA GLU A 13 -0.08 -20.05 12.98
C GLU A 13 -1.42 -20.36 12.30
N ASN A 14 -2.31 -19.38 12.19
CA ASN A 14 -3.58 -19.47 11.46
C ASN A 14 -3.44 -19.19 9.95
N GLY A 15 -2.21 -19.10 9.43
CA GLY A 15 -1.95 -18.95 7.99
C GLY A 15 -2.00 -17.51 7.47
N TRP A 16 -2.04 -16.51 8.35
CA TRP A 16 -1.99 -15.11 7.94
C TRP A 16 -0.60 -14.76 7.39
N ILE A 17 -0.55 -13.76 6.52
CA ILE A 17 0.63 -13.32 5.79
C ILE A 17 1.14 -12.02 6.39
N LYS A 18 2.30 -12.06 7.05
CA LYS A 18 2.98 -10.88 7.57
C LYS A 18 3.68 -10.14 6.44
N THR A 19 3.37 -8.86 6.31
CA THR A 19 3.82 -8.01 5.21
C THR A 19 4.25 -6.65 5.76
N TRP A 20 5.40 -6.15 5.34
CA TRP A 20 5.81 -4.77 5.51
C TRP A 20 5.37 -3.95 4.30
N LEU A 21 4.88 -2.74 4.57
CA LEU A 21 4.35 -1.83 3.56
C LEU A 21 4.91 -0.43 3.81
N LEU A 22 5.21 0.27 2.74
CA LEU A 22 5.59 1.68 2.76
C LEU A 22 4.56 2.50 1.99
N PHE A 23 4.06 3.55 2.61
CA PHE A 23 3.26 4.58 1.95
C PHE A 23 3.99 5.91 2.01
N GLU A 24 3.97 6.65 0.92
CA GLU A 24 4.54 7.99 0.84
C GLU A 24 3.49 8.95 0.29
N VAL A 25 3.47 10.16 0.81
CA VAL A 25 2.70 11.27 0.24
C VAL A 25 3.59 12.49 0.06
N VAL A 26 3.41 13.19 -1.04
CA VAL A 26 3.99 14.51 -1.28
C VAL A 26 2.85 15.51 -1.49
N ALA A 27 2.85 16.60 -0.75
CA ALA A 27 1.81 17.63 -0.83
C ALA A 27 2.39 19.05 -0.78
N VAL A 28 1.66 20.01 -1.33
CA VAL A 28 2.03 21.45 -1.30
C VAL A 28 1.92 22.05 0.10
N LYS A 29 1.05 21.48 0.95
CA LYS A 29 0.82 21.92 2.33
C LYS A 29 1.20 20.81 3.30
N LYS A 30 1.92 21.19 4.36
CA LYS A 30 2.40 20.26 5.39
C LYS A 30 1.26 19.50 6.06
N GLU A 31 0.17 20.19 6.38
CA GLU A 31 -0.99 19.61 7.07
C GLU A 31 -1.70 18.60 6.18
N VAL A 32 -1.65 18.79 4.86
CA VAL A 32 -2.25 17.88 3.88
C VAL A 32 -1.43 16.59 3.81
N ALA A 33 -0.10 16.67 3.79
CA ALA A 33 0.76 15.48 3.87
C ALA A 33 0.44 14.66 5.13
N GLU A 34 0.36 15.32 6.29
CA GLU A 34 0.11 14.63 7.56
C GLU A 34 -1.27 13.96 7.62
N SER A 35 -2.32 14.72 7.31
CA SER A 35 -3.70 14.26 7.43
C SER A 35 -4.05 13.18 6.41
N ALA A 36 -3.51 13.27 5.18
CA ALA A 36 -3.76 12.29 4.13
C ALA A 36 -3.26 10.90 4.53
N LEU A 37 -2.01 10.76 4.99
CA LEU A 37 -1.50 9.45 5.41
C LEU A 37 -2.22 8.92 6.63
N LYS A 38 -2.51 9.75 7.64
CA LYS A 38 -3.26 9.32 8.83
C LYS A 38 -4.65 8.81 8.48
N GLU A 39 -5.37 9.50 7.59
CA GLU A 39 -6.68 9.05 7.12
C GLU A 39 -6.57 7.75 6.32
N HIS A 40 -5.57 7.64 5.44
CA HIS A 40 -5.34 6.47 4.59
C HIS A 40 -5.09 5.20 5.42
N ILE A 41 -4.16 5.28 6.37
CA ILE A 41 -3.88 4.19 7.32
C ILE A 41 -5.07 3.93 8.25
N GLY A 42 -5.77 4.99 8.66
CA GLY A 42 -6.99 4.87 9.48
C GLY A 42 -8.12 4.10 8.79
N LYS A 43 -8.22 4.16 7.46
CA LYS A 43 -9.15 3.32 6.68
C LYS A 43 -8.66 1.88 6.63
N LEU A 44 -7.38 1.65 6.34
CA LEU A 44 -6.78 0.31 6.28
C LEU A 44 -6.95 -0.46 7.60
N LYS A 45 -6.82 0.20 8.75
CA LYS A 45 -7.04 -0.39 10.07
C LYS A 45 -8.45 -0.93 10.32
N LYS A 46 -9.45 -0.47 9.55
CA LYS A 46 -10.85 -0.90 9.70
C LYS A 46 -11.16 -2.17 8.89
N GLU A 47 -10.26 -2.58 8.01
CA GLU A 47 -10.46 -3.77 7.18
C GLU A 47 -10.38 -5.03 8.03
N ALA A 48 -11.47 -5.80 8.07
CA ALA A 48 -11.56 -6.99 8.93
C ALA A 48 -10.51 -8.06 8.58
N ALA A 49 -10.10 -8.13 7.31
CA ALA A 49 -9.13 -9.09 6.80
C ALA A 49 -7.66 -8.63 6.95
N ILE A 50 -7.43 -7.45 7.56
CA ILE A 50 -6.10 -6.89 7.79
C ILE A 50 -5.93 -6.60 9.28
N LYS A 51 -4.78 -6.95 9.85
CA LYS A 51 -4.38 -6.59 11.21
C LYS A 51 -3.10 -5.80 11.15
N VAL A 52 -3.15 -4.53 11.57
CA VAL A 52 -1.95 -3.69 11.69
C VAL A 52 -1.26 -4.06 12.99
N ILE A 53 0.01 -4.48 12.89
CA ILE A 53 0.84 -4.92 14.00
C ILE A 53 1.71 -3.78 14.52
N ASP A 54 2.24 -2.98 13.59
CA ASP A 54 3.10 -1.84 13.91
C ASP A 54 2.92 -0.73 12.88
N GLU A 55 3.15 0.51 13.31
CA GLU A 55 3.12 1.69 12.45
C GLU A 55 4.18 2.70 12.88
N ASN A 56 4.94 3.20 11.91
CA ASN A 56 5.98 4.19 12.13
C ASN A 56 5.86 5.32 11.11
N PHE A 57 5.32 6.44 11.55
CA PHE A 57 5.29 7.68 10.76
C PHE A 57 6.61 8.41 10.91
N THR A 58 7.23 8.78 9.78
CA THR A 58 8.43 9.63 9.79
C THR A 58 8.07 11.08 10.13
N SER A 59 9.10 11.89 10.34
CA SER A 59 8.98 13.34 10.25
C SER A 59 8.37 13.75 8.90
N ILE A 60 7.77 14.94 8.90
CA ILE A 60 7.31 15.59 7.69
C ILE A 60 8.42 16.54 7.26
N ASP A 61 9.00 16.27 6.11
CA ASP A 61 10.21 16.91 5.63
C ASP A 61 9.92 17.76 4.38
N LEU A 62 10.62 18.89 4.28
CA LEU A 62 10.57 19.73 3.09
C LEU A 62 11.35 19.03 1.97
N VAL A 63 10.71 18.83 0.82
CA VAL A 63 11.29 18.18 -0.35
C VAL A 63 11.16 19.07 -1.57
N GLU A 64 12.08 18.89 -2.51
CA GLU A 64 12.08 19.63 -3.78
C GLU A 64 10.83 19.26 -4.60
N PRO A 65 10.06 20.25 -5.09
CA PRO A 65 8.89 19.96 -5.91
C PRO A 65 9.28 19.27 -7.23
N ALA A 66 8.41 18.38 -7.72
CA ALA A 66 8.53 17.85 -9.06
C ALA A 66 8.46 18.97 -10.12
N GLU A 67 9.12 18.79 -11.27
CA GLU A 67 9.24 19.82 -12.32
C GLU A 67 7.89 20.41 -12.78
N HIS A 68 6.84 19.59 -12.87
CA HIS A 68 5.51 20.06 -13.26
C HIS A 68 4.86 20.97 -12.20
N LEU A 69 5.21 20.81 -10.92
CA LEU A 69 4.76 21.70 -9.83
C LEU A 69 5.58 22.99 -9.82
N LYS A 70 6.90 22.91 -10.08
CA LYS A 70 7.74 24.11 -10.27
C LYS A 70 7.21 24.99 -11.40
N ALA A 71 6.80 24.39 -12.52
CA ALA A 71 6.20 25.09 -13.65
C ALA A 71 4.89 25.82 -13.29
N GLN A 72 4.25 25.46 -12.17
CA GLN A 72 3.05 26.12 -11.63
C GLN A 72 3.39 27.16 -10.55
N GLY A 73 4.67 27.49 -10.35
CA GLY A 73 5.12 28.45 -9.34
C GLY A 73 5.20 27.87 -7.93
N ILE A 74 5.10 26.55 -7.77
CA ILE A 74 5.25 25.89 -6.47
C ILE A 74 6.74 25.76 -6.16
N THR A 75 7.16 26.38 -5.06
CA THR A 75 8.56 26.42 -4.63
C THR A 75 8.89 25.38 -3.57
N GLU A 76 7.87 24.84 -2.90
CA GLU A 76 8.03 23.98 -1.73
C GLU A 76 6.97 22.89 -1.70
N THR A 77 7.39 21.68 -1.32
CA THR A 77 6.50 20.53 -1.07
C THR A 77 6.95 19.81 0.18
N TRP A 78 6.02 19.10 0.79
CA TRP A 78 6.22 18.36 2.04
C TRP A 78 6.00 16.88 1.78
N SER A 79 6.96 16.06 2.17
CA SER A 79 6.84 14.61 2.13
C SER A 79 6.68 14.04 3.53
N GLN A 80 5.91 12.97 3.63
CA GLN A 80 5.90 12.10 4.80
C GLN A 80 5.84 10.65 4.32
N ILE A 81 6.50 9.78 5.08
CA ILE A 81 6.47 8.33 4.89
C ILE A 81 5.82 7.71 6.11
N VAL A 82 5.07 6.62 5.89
CA VAL A 82 4.67 5.69 6.94
C VAL A 82 5.03 4.29 6.53
N GLU A 83 5.76 3.62 7.42
CA GLU A 83 6.02 2.19 7.34
C GLU A 83 5.06 1.47 8.27
N ILE A 84 4.38 0.44 7.75
CA ILE A 84 3.50 -0.39 8.56
C ILE A 84 3.84 -1.86 8.40
N ILE A 85 3.65 -2.62 9.48
CA ILE A 85 3.65 -4.07 9.45
C ILE A 85 2.22 -4.52 9.61
N VAL A 86 1.73 -5.35 8.69
CA VAL A 86 0.39 -5.92 8.72
C VAL A 86 0.45 -7.45 8.67
N CYS A 87 -0.55 -8.10 9.22
CA CYS A 87 -0.92 -9.46 8.88
C CYS A 87 -2.18 -9.43 8.03
N ALA A 88 -2.13 -9.94 6.81
CA ALA A 88 -3.28 -10.15 5.95
C ALA A 88 -3.82 -11.58 6.12
N LYS A 89 -5.14 -11.74 6.16
CA LYS A 89 -5.78 -13.04 6.43
C LYS A 89 -5.38 -14.15 5.44
N ASP A 90 -5.28 -13.79 4.17
CA ASP A 90 -4.91 -14.67 3.06
C ASP A 90 -4.36 -13.83 1.91
N PHE A 91 -3.94 -14.49 0.83
CA PHE A 91 -3.32 -13.82 -0.32
C PHE A 91 -4.32 -12.93 -1.09
N GLU A 92 -5.60 -13.28 -1.10
CA GLU A 92 -6.64 -12.47 -1.75
C GLU A 92 -6.87 -11.17 -0.96
N ALA A 93 -6.94 -11.24 0.37
CA ALA A 93 -6.99 -10.07 1.24
C ALA A 93 -5.75 -9.17 1.07
N LEU A 94 -4.56 -9.76 0.97
CA LEU A 94 -3.33 -9.02 0.70
C LEU A 94 -3.40 -8.28 -0.64
N MET A 95 -3.77 -8.99 -1.72
CA MET A 95 -3.91 -8.40 -3.05
C MET A 95 -4.94 -7.28 -3.08
N ASN A 96 -6.11 -7.49 -2.48
CA ASN A 96 -7.16 -6.47 -2.40
C ASN A 96 -6.68 -5.23 -1.65
N MET A 97 -5.94 -5.40 -0.55
CA MET A 97 -5.33 -4.29 0.18
C MET A 97 -4.32 -3.54 -0.68
N VAL A 98 -3.41 -4.24 -1.38
CA VAL A 98 -2.40 -3.59 -2.25
C VAL A 98 -3.08 -2.78 -3.36
N VAL A 99 -4.10 -3.33 -4.01
CA VAL A 99 -4.82 -2.62 -5.09
C VAL A 99 -5.63 -1.45 -4.55
N THR A 100 -6.25 -1.58 -3.37
CA THR A 100 -7.13 -0.55 -2.80
C THR A 100 -6.36 0.61 -2.19
N TYR A 101 -5.27 0.32 -1.48
CA TYR A 101 -4.51 1.31 -0.73
C TYR A 101 -3.23 1.75 -1.44
N ALA A 102 -2.80 1.06 -2.50
CA ALA A 102 -1.68 1.45 -3.36
C ALA A 102 -0.41 1.85 -2.57
N PRO A 103 0.15 0.96 -1.73
CA PRO A 103 1.44 1.21 -1.09
C PRO A 103 2.54 1.44 -2.14
N THR A 104 3.52 2.26 -1.81
CA THR A 104 4.72 2.51 -2.62
C THR A 104 5.59 1.26 -2.70
N ALA A 105 5.69 0.50 -1.61
CA ALA A 105 6.45 -0.75 -1.56
C ALA A 105 5.73 -1.82 -0.71
N VAL A 106 5.95 -3.08 -1.07
CA VAL A 106 5.38 -4.26 -0.42
C VAL A 106 6.46 -5.32 -0.26
N GLU A 107 6.63 -5.83 0.96
CA GLU A 107 7.53 -6.95 1.25
C GLU A 107 6.82 -8.00 2.11
N ILE A 108 6.69 -9.22 1.60
CA ILE A 108 6.16 -10.35 2.36
C ILE A 108 7.27 -10.89 3.26
N MET A 109 7.09 -10.78 4.58
CA MET A 109 8.07 -11.21 5.58
C MET A 109 7.84 -12.66 6.03
N ALA A 110 6.57 -13.09 6.08
CA ALA A 110 6.19 -14.46 6.43
C ALA A 110 4.79 -14.80 5.88
N PRO A 111 4.46 -16.09 5.63
CA PRO A 111 5.36 -17.24 5.70
C PRO A 111 6.35 -17.29 4.52
N ALA A 112 7.40 -18.12 4.63
CA ALA A 112 8.38 -18.31 3.57
C ALA A 112 7.80 -18.97 2.29
N LYS A 113 6.63 -19.62 2.41
CA LYS A 113 5.90 -20.25 1.30
C LYS A 113 4.41 -19.97 1.46
N ILE A 114 3.78 -19.52 0.39
CA ILE A 114 2.32 -19.35 0.30
C ILE A 114 1.80 -20.42 -0.65
N THR A 115 0.83 -21.21 -0.21
CA THR A 115 0.14 -22.19 -1.06
C THR A 115 -1.21 -21.63 -1.43
N LEU A 116 -1.49 -21.57 -2.73
CA LEU A 116 -2.77 -21.10 -3.26
C LEU A 116 -3.49 -22.26 -3.93
N ASP A 117 -4.79 -22.35 -3.70
CA ASP A 117 -5.64 -23.17 -4.55
C ASP A 117 -5.89 -22.48 -5.90
N MET A 118 -6.41 -23.24 -6.86
CA MET A 118 -6.66 -22.76 -8.22
C MET A 118 -7.63 -21.57 -8.25
N ARG A 119 -8.62 -21.55 -7.36
CA ARG A 119 -9.62 -20.47 -7.29
C ARG A 119 -8.97 -19.19 -6.80
N SER A 120 -8.20 -19.25 -5.72
CA SER A 120 -7.48 -18.08 -5.19
C SER A 120 -6.48 -17.53 -6.21
N ALA A 121 -5.75 -18.40 -6.92
CA ALA A 121 -4.84 -17.98 -7.99
C ALA A 121 -5.59 -17.28 -9.14
N GLN A 122 -6.72 -17.81 -9.58
CA GLN A 122 -7.56 -17.20 -10.61
C GLN A 122 -8.14 -15.86 -10.17
N ASN A 123 -8.63 -15.77 -8.92
CA ASN A 123 -9.15 -14.52 -8.34
C ASN A 123 -8.08 -13.43 -8.33
N ALA A 124 -6.86 -13.75 -7.90
CA ALA A 124 -5.75 -12.79 -7.90
C ALA A 124 -5.44 -12.24 -9.30
N LEU A 125 -5.41 -13.13 -10.32
CA LEU A 125 -5.20 -12.72 -11.71
C LEU A 125 -6.35 -11.84 -12.23
N ALA A 126 -7.60 -12.19 -11.91
CA ALA A 126 -8.77 -11.41 -12.28
C ALA A 126 -8.75 -10.00 -11.65
N THR A 127 -8.40 -9.90 -10.37
CA THR A 127 -8.26 -8.61 -9.67
C THR A 127 -7.24 -7.70 -10.35
N VAL A 128 -6.09 -8.24 -10.79
CA VAL A 128 -5.08 -7.47 -11.52
C VAL A 128 -5.61 -7.03 -12.89
N ALA A 129 -6.28 -7.92 -13.63
CA ALA A 129 -6.86 -7.58 -14.94
C ALA A 129 -7.94 -6.48 -14.82
N ASP A 130 -8.82 -6.58 -13.82
CA ASP A 130 -9.84 -5.58 -13.53
C ASP A 130 -9.22 -4.23 -13.15
N MET A 131 -8.15 -4.24 -12.35
CA MET A 131 -7.41 -3.03 -11.99
C MET A 131 -6.84 -2.35 -13.24
N ILE A 132 -6.17 -3.11 -14.13
CA ILE A 132 -5.62 -2.59 -15.39
C ILE A 132 -6.74 -1.99 -16.26
N HIS A 133 -7.87 -2.69 -16.39
CA HIS A 133 -9.02 -2.18 -17.15
C HIS A 133 -9.60 -0.89 -16.56
N LYS A 134 -9.74 -0.80 -15.23
CA LYS A 134 -10.20 0.42 -14.56
C LYS A 134 -9.24 1.60 -14.81
N PHE A 135 -7.93 1.39 -14.70
CA PHE A 135 -6.94 2.43 -14.99
C PHE A 135 -6.96 2.88 -16.46
N ALA A 136 -7.10 1.93 -17.40
CA ALA A 136 -7.23 2.24 -18.82
C ALA A 136 -8.51 3.05 -19.10
N ALA A 137 -9.65 2.64 -18.54
CA ALA A 137 -10.93 3.32 -18.69
C ALA A 137 -10.94 4.73 -18.07
N ALA A 138 -10.22 4.93 -16.96
CA ALA A 138 -10.07 6.23 -16.33
C ALA A 138 -9.13 7.20 -17.09
N GLY A 139 -8.48 6.74 -18.16
CA GLY A 139 -7.48 7.54 -18.89
C GLY A 139 -6.18 7.76 -18.11
N ILE A 140 -5.98 7.03 -17.01
CA ILE A 140 -4.81 7.10 -16.12
C ILE A 140 -3.71 6.11 -16.58
N GLY A 141 -4.03 5.22 -17.54
CA GLY A 141 -3.14 4.17 -18.04
C GLY A 141 -2.25 4.58 -19.20
N GLY A 142 -0.94 4.69 -18.93
CA GLY A 142 0.14 4.79 -19.91
C GLY A 142 0.39 3.51 -20.72
N MET A 143 -0.64 2.83 -21.20
CA MET A 143 -0.47 1.99 -22.38
C MET A 143 -0.55 2.93 -23.57
N LEU A 144 0.62 3.43 -24.00
CA LEU A 144 0.81 3.91 -25.36
C LEU A 144 0.37 2.77 -26.27
N ILE A 145 -0.89 2.77 -26.70
CA ILE A 145 -1.24 2.12 -27.95
C ILE A 145 -0.36 2.86 -28.95
N SER A 146 0.75 2.23 -29.31
CA SER A 146 1.50 2.52 -30.52
C SER A 146 0.50 2.44 -31.67
N GLY A 147 -0.18 3.55 -31.92
CA GLY A 147 -1.03 3.74 -33.08
C GLY A 147 -0.14 3.67 -34.30
N LYS A 148 -0.54 2.80 -35.24
CA LYS A 148 0.00 2.76 -36.59
C LYS A 148 -0.10 4.11 -37.28
#